data_AF-A0A4Y7TI67-F1
#
_entry.id   AF-A0A4Y7TI67-F1
#
_cell.length_a   1.000
_cell.length_b   1.000
_cell.length_c   1.000
_cell.angle_alpha   90.00
_cell.angle_beta   90.00
_cell.angle_gamma   90.00
#
_symmetry.space_group_name_H-M   'P 1'
#
loop_
_entity.id
_entity.type
_entity.pdbx_description
1 polymer ?
#
loop_
_entity_poly.entity_id
_entity_poly.type
_entity_poly.pdbx_seq_one_letter_code
_entity_poly.pdbx_strand_id
1 'polypeptide(L)'
;MRSFTPGLERAFNVVVSLTYSIAVTTTLLRLYRRRRFGRFWWDDWFAFLSLLGSLWLFVLFWLKVVPPGSPLSTLRSWKTRYWMGMLIYWITLWFTRISLALGTSRLFPPRHIAHRIGLASAIIFACFFIALLTAVVVECAPASSWGPPPGMAKEKVVCFIPKSSVYYSVSVGLLADVVLTAIPVWLLWRLKTSRSYRRLLLPGLCAGIVITMPTVALIVFQALPPSWEPMKSETRLRINFIEAATSVTMCNLVVTVTYVLRLLYGSSMQRGGPPATTESHSLTSIHRPGRSSANSHSIISFTDISEPGGCSWDDEWSSYDPDTMEQSISR
;
A
#
# COMPACT_ATOMS: atom_id res chain seq x y z
N MET A 1 19.45 17.44 -30.40
CA MET A 1 18.79 16.84 -29.22
C MET A 1 17.48 16.23 -29.68
N ARG A 2 17.29 14.91 -29.58
CA ARG A 2 16.01 14.29 -29.93
C ARG A 2 15.03 14.52 -28.79
N SER A 3 14.18 15.53 -28.90
CA SER A 3 12.97 15.60 -28.09
C SER A 3 12.16 14.32 -28.29
N PHE A 4 11.46 13.87 -27.25
CA PHE A 4 10.53 12.75 -27.37
C PHE A 4 9.56 12.99 -28.52
N THR A 5 9.23 11.92 -29.27
CA THR A 5 8.19 12.05 -30.30
C THR A 5 6.88 12.44 -29.62
N PRO A 6 6.08 13.32 -30.22
CA PRO A 6 4.83 13.80 -29.61
C PRO A 6 3.86 12.65 -29.30
N GLY A 7 3.93 11.54 -30.04
CA GLY A 7 3.17 10.33 -29.73
C GLY A 7 3.56 9.68 -28.40
N LEU A 8 4.85 9.62 -28.08
CA LEU A 8 5.34 9.01 -26.83
C LEU A 8 5.00 9.86 -25.61
N GLU A 9 5.02 11.19 -25.74
CA GLU A 9 4.56 12.09 -24.68
C GLU A 9 3.06 11.90 -24.37
N ARG A 10 2.22 11.81 -25.41
CA ARG A 10 0.78 11.54 -25.24
C ARG A 10 0.53 10.20 -24.58
N ALA A 11 1.19 9.14 -25.04
CA ALA A 11 1.07 7.81 -24.45
C ALA A 11 1.47 7.81 -22.97
N PHE A 12 2.57 8.50 -22.63
CA PHE A 12 3.01 8.64 -21.25
C PHE A 12 1.97 9.37 -20.37
N ASN A 13 1.39 10.48 -20.85
CA ASN A 13 0.37 11.22 -20.11
C ASN A 13 -0.88 10.37 -19.86
N VAL A 14 -1.27 9.53 -20.82
CA VAL A 14 -2.38 8.57 -20.66
C VAL A 14 -2.04 7.54 -19.59
N VAL A 15 -0.86 6.91 -19.66
CA VAL A 15 -0.43 5.89 -18.67
C VAL A 15 -0.40 6.46 -17.26
N VAL A 16 0.18 7.65 -17.07
CA VAL A 16 0.22 8.32 -15.77
C VAL A 16 -1.20 8.56 -15.27
N SER A 17 -2.07 9.13 -16.11
CA SER A 17 -3.45 9.44 -15.70
C SER A 17 -4.23 8.20 -15.29
N LEU A 18 -4.16 7.13 -16.08
CA LEU A 18 -4.80 5.85 -15.76
C LEU A 18 -4.28 5.29 -14.43
N THR A 19 -2.97 5.31 -14.22
CA THR A 19 -2.36 4.76 -13.00
C THR A 19 -2.78 5.55 -11.76
N TYR A 20 -2.82 6.88 -11.85
CA TYR A 20 -3.33 7.72 -10.75
C TYR A 20 -4.82 7.53 -10.50
N SER A 21 -5.65 7.38 -11.54
CA SER A 21 -7.07 7.07 -11.37
C SER A 21 -7.27 5.75 -10.63
N ILE A 22 -6.54 4.69 -11.02
CA ILE A 22 -6.58 3.39 -10.33
C ILE A 22 -6.13 3.54 -8.87
N ALA A 23 -5.04 4.26 -8.61
CA ALA A 23 -4.55 4.53 -7.27
C ALA A 23 -5.60 5.22 -6.38
N VAL A 24 -6.27 6.24 -6.91
CA VAL A 24 -7.33 6.98 -6.21
C VAL A 24 -8.52 6.07 -5.92
N THR A 25 -9.06 5.40 -6.94
CA THR A 25 -10.23 4.54 -6.79
C THR A 25 -9.98 3.39 -5.81
N THR A 26 -8.82 2.72 -5.90
CA THR A 26 -8.46 1.61 -4.99
C THR A 26 -8.29 2.09 -3.55
N THR A 27 -7.70 3.28 -3.34
CA THR A 27 -7.55 3.84 -1.99
C THR A 27 -8.90 4.23 -1.39
N LEU A 28 -9.76 4.90 -2.18
CA LEU A 28 -11.11 5.27 -1.74
C LEU A 28 -11.94 4.05 -1.38
N LEU A 29 -11.88 2.98 -2.20
CA LEU A 29 -12.56 1.72 -1.91
C LEU A 29 -12.06 1.10 -0.60
N ARG A 30 -10.74 1.08 -0.36
CA ARG A 30 -10.17 0.62 0.91
C ARG A 30 -10.72 1.41 2.10
N LEU A 31 -10.66 2.74 2.02
CA LEU A 31 -11.08 3.63 3.10
C LEU A 31 -12.58 3.51 3.37
N TYR A 32 -13.40 3.51 2.32
CA TYR A 32 -14.86 3.34 2.44
C TYR A 32 -15.21 2.02 3.12
N ARG A 33 -14.61 0.91 2.69
CA ARG A 33 -14.90 -0.41 3.28
C ARG A 33 -14.48 -0.46 4.74
N ARG A 34 -13.26 -0.02 5.05
CA ARG A 34 -12.76 -0.06 6.44
C ARG A 34 -13.54 0.88 7.37
N ARG A 35 -13.99 2.02 6.85
CA ARG A 35 -14.94 2.90 7.53
C ARG A 35 -16.26 2.20 7.82
N ARG A 36 -16.82 1.52 6.82
CA ARG A 36 -18.10 0.83 6.96
C ARG A 36 -18.05 -0.29 8.00
N PHE A 37 -16.92 -1.01 8.10
CA PHE A 37 -16.73 -2.09 9.07
C PHE A 37 -16.12 -1.63 10.41
N GLY A 38 -16.04 -0.32 10.68
CA GLY A 38 -15.56 0.22 11.96
C GLY A 38 -14.11 -0.13 12.31
N ARG A 39 -13.29 -0.53 11.32
CA ARG A 39 -11.92 -1.06 11.52
C ARG A 39 -10.87 -0.06 11.05
N PHE A 40 -10.98 1.20 11.47
CA PHE A 40 -9.97 2.24 11.22
C PHE A 40 -8.72 2.04 12.08
N TRP A 41 -7.57 1.97 11.43
CA TRP A 41 -6.27 1.82 12.10
C TRP A 41 -5.28 2.88 11.59
N TRP A 42 -4.13 3.01 12.27
CA TRP A 42 -3.05 3.93 11.89
C TRP A 42 -2.59 3.75 10.43
N ASP A 43 -2.58 2.52 9.94
CA ASP A 43 -2.35 2.17 8.54
C ASP A 43 -3.27 2.94 7.57
N ASP A 44 -4.55 3.10 7.91
CA ASP A 44 -5.52 3.78 7.05
C ASP A 44 -5.29 5.31 7.00
N TRP A 45 -4.74 5.90 8.06
CA TRP A 45 -4.31 7.30 8.05
C TRP A 45 -3.16 7.54 7.09
N PHE A 46 -2.14 6.68 7.10
CA PHE A 46 -1.02 6.78 6.17
C PHE A 46 -1.46 6.54 4.72
N ALA A 47 -2.37 5.59 4.48
CA ALA A 47 -2.98 5.39 3.17
C ALA A 47 -3.76 6.63 2.69
N PHE A 48 -4.52 7.28 3.57
CA PHE A 48 -5.24 8.51 3.26
C PHE A 48 -4.30 9.69 2.98
N LEU A 49 -3.25 9.87 3.79
CA LEU A 49 -2.26 10.93 3.53
C LEU A 49 -1.52 10.70 2.21
N SER A 50 -1.24 9.44 1.87
CA SER A 50 -0.67 9.08 0.56
C SER A 50 -1.64 9.35 -0.60
N LEU A 51 -2.95 9.15 -0.41
CA LEU A 51 -3.97 9.56 -1.39
C LEU A 51 -3.96 11.06 -1.63
N LEU A 52 -3.91 11.88 -0.58
CA LEU A 52 -3.84 13.34 -0.71
C LEU A 52 -2.58 13.77 -1.47
N GLY A 53 -1.43 13.17 -1.13
CA GLY A 53 -0.18 13.41 -1.85
C GLY A 53 -0.26 12.99 -3.32
N SER A 54 -0.92 11.87 -3.62
CA SER A 54 -1.14 11.40 -4.99
C SER A 54 -2.01 12.33 -5.81
N LEU A 55 -3.12 12.82 -5.25
CA LEU A 55 -3.97 13.81 -5.90
C LEU A 55 -3.19 15.09 -6.19
N TRP A 56 -2.37 15.53 -5.24
CA TRP A 56 -1.54 16.71 -5.44
C TRP A 56 -0.48 16.51 -6.53
N LEU A 57 0.21 15.36 -6.55
CA LEU A 57 1.16 15.03 -7.62
C LEU A 57 0.47 14.97 -8.99
N PHE A 58 -0.74 14.43 -9.06
CA PHE A 58 -1.53 14.40 -10.29
C PHE A 58 -1.84 15.82 -10.80
N VAL A 59 -2.21 16.75 -9.90
CA VAL A 59 -2.38 18.17 -10.24
C VAL A 59 -1.07 18.78 -10.74
N LEU A 60 0.03 18.58 -10.02
CA LEU A 60 1.36 19.08 -10.43
C LEU A 60 1.83 18.51 -11.77
N PHE A 61 1.45 17.28 -12.09
CA PHE A 61 1.75 16.64 -13.36
C PHE A 61 1.09 17.39 -14.52
N TRP A 62 -0.22 17.68 -14.42
CA TRP A 62 -0.97 18.38 -15.46
C TRP A 62 -0.67 19.87 -15.53
N LEU A 63 -0.24 20.50 -14.44
CA LEU A 63 0.27 21.88 -14.46
C LEU A 63 1.55 22.07 -15.29
N LYS A 64 2.17 21.00 -15.80
CA LYS A 64 3.24 21.10 -16.80
C LYS A 64 2.74 21.43 -18.21
N VAL A 65 1.47 21.16 -18.52
CA VAL A 65 0.86 21.34 -19.86
C VAL A 65 0.36 22.78 -20.06
N VAL A 66 0.96 23.74 -19.35
CA VAL A 66 0.53 25.13 -19.39
C VAL A 66 1.20 25.83 -20.58
N PRO A 67 0.45 26.59 -21.41
CA PRO A 67 1.01 27.29 -22.57
C PRO A 67 2.17 28.23 -22.22
N PRO A 68 3.16 28.37 -23.13
CA PRO A 68 4.21 29.38 -23.00
C PRO A 68 3.59 30.78 -22.98
N GLY A 69 4.04 31.65 -22.06
CA GLY A 69 3.54 33.03 -21.90
C GLY A 69 2.50 33.23 -20.78
N SER A 70 2.07 32.15 -20.12
CA SER A 70 1.24 32.25 -18.92
C SER A 70 2.06 32.72 -17.69
N PRO A 71 1.46 33.37 -16.68
CA PRO A 71 2.17 33.71 -15.43
C PRO A 71 2.70 32.48 -14.69
N LEU A 72 2.14 31.31 -14.99
CA LEU A 72 2.56 30.01 -14.48
C LEU A 72 3.87 29.52 -15.13
N SER A 73 4.29 30.05 -16.28
CA SER A 73 5.59 29.67 -16.89
C SER A 73 6.79 30.43 -16.29
N THR A 74 6.58 31.29 -15.29
CA THR A 74 7.69 32.02 -14.65
C THR A 74 8.64 31.07 -13.92
N LEU A 75 9.93 31.45 -13.88
CA LEU A 75 10.99 30.70 -13.19
C LEU A 75 10.65 30.45 -11.71
N ARG A 76 10.04 31.44 -11.05
CA ARG A 76 9.59 31.33 -9.66
C ARG A 76 8.53 30.23 -9.50
N SER A 77 7.51 30.23 -10.36
CA SER A 77 6.48 29.20 -10.33
C SER A 77 7.03 27.81 -10.65
N TRP A 78 7.99 27.69 -11.58
CA TRP A 78 8.68 26.43 -11.84
C TRP A 78 9.43 25.92 -10.60
N LYS A 79 10.25 26.78 -9.97
CA LYS A 79 10.99 26.45 -8.74
C LYS A 79 10.04 25.97 -7.64
N THR A 80 8.94 26.68 -7.40
CA THR A 80 7.93 26.29 -6.40
C THR A 80 7.27 24.96 -6.74
N ARG A 81 6.84 24.73 -7.99
CA ARG A 81 6.22 23.46 -8.39
C ARG A 81 7.18 22.28 -8.25
N TYR A 82 8.44 22.46 -8.65
CA TYR A 82 9.47 21.43 -8.53
C TYR A 82 9.74 21.11 -7.07
N TRP A 83 9.88 22.13 -6.23
CA TRP A 83 10.07 21.99 -4.79
C TRP A 83 8.93 21.23 -4.12
N MET A 84 7.69 21.69 -4.32
CA MET A 84 6.50 21.05 -3.74
C MET A 84 6.33 19.62 -4.27
N GLY A 85 6.56 19.40 -5.56
CA GLY A 85 6.48 18.07 -6.17
C GLY A 85 7.48 17.10 -5.56
N MET A 86 8.71 17.54 -5.29
CA MET A 86 9.72 16.72 -4.64
C MET A 86 9.33 16.34 -3.21
N LEU A 87 8.89 17.29 -2.39
CA LEU A 87 8.49 17.02 -1.02
C LEU A 87 7.29 16.06 -0.96
N ILE A 88 6.27 16.32 -1.78
CA ILE A 88 5.04 15.53 -1.81
C ILE A 88 5.30 14.13 -2.37
N TYR A 89 6.21 13.99 -3.34
CA TYR A 89 6.68 12.70 -3.80
C TYR A 89 7.23 11.85 -2.65
N TRP A 90 8.17 12.40 -1.87
CA TRP A 90 8.74 11.70 -0.73
C TRP A 90 7.70 11.34 0.33
N ILE A 91 6.82 12.28 0.68
CA ILE A 91 5.73 12.04 1.63
C ILE A 91 4.84 10.89 1.15
N THR A 92 4.39 10.96 -0.11
CA THR A 92 3.51 9.95 -0.72
C THR A 92 4.16 8.58 -0.67
N LEU A 93 5.40 8.47 -1.13
CA LEU A 93 6.14 7.22 -1.23
C LEU A 93 6.38 6.59 0.15
N TRP A 94 6.91 7.35 1.11
CA TRP A 94 7.20 6.81 2.44
C TRP A 94 5.94 6.47 3.23
N PHE A 95 4.87 7.24 3.10
CA PHE A 95 3.59 6.90 3.73
C PHE A 95 2.97 5.63 3.13
N THR A 96 3.13 5.36 1.83
CA THR A 96 2.73 4.04 1.28
C THR A 96 3.52 2.90 1.89
N ARG A 97 4.85 3.05 2.03
CA ARG A 97 5.71 2.00 2.60
C ARG A 97 5.40 1.74 4.08
N ILE A 98 5.14 2.79 4.85
CA ILE A 98 4.71 2.69 6.25
C ILE A 98 3.33 2.02 6.34
N SER A 99 2.37 2.43 5.50
CA SER A 99 1.05 1.77 5.42
C SER A 99 1.18 0.29 5.05
N LEU A 100 2.03 -0.07 4.08
CA LEU A 100 2.31 -1.47 3.75
C LEU A 100 2.92 -2.25 4.92
N ALA A 101 3.90 -1.69 5.63
CA ALA A 101 4.52 -2.32 6.78
C ALA A 101 3.52 -2.55 7.93
N LEU A 102 2.65 -1.57 8.22
CA LEU A 102 1.59 -1.71 9.22
C LEU A 102 0.46 -2.63 8.77
N GLY A 103 0.12 -2.61 7.47
CA GLY A 103 -0.87 -3.49 6.88
C GLY A 103 -0.44 -4.95 6.92
N THR A 104 0.85 -5.22 6.66
CA THR A 104 1.43 -6.57 6.74
C THR A 104 1.56 -7.05 8.19
N SER A 105 1.94 -6.19 9.15
CA SER A 105 1.99 -6.60 10.56
C SER A 105 0.62 -7.02 11.08
N ARG A 106 -0.45 -6.37 10.64
CA ARG A 106 -1.84 -6.67 11.01
C ARG A 106 -2.35 -8.02 10.50
N LEU A 107 -1.72 -8.60 9.48
CA LEU A 107 -2.08 -9.95 9.01
C LEU A 107 -1.76 -11.02 10.07
N PHE A 108 -0.93 -10.70 11.05
CA PHE A 108 -0.49 -11.62 12.09
C PHE A 108 -1.05 -11.25 13.46
N PRO A 109 -1.30 -12.26 14.32
CA PRO A 109 -1.67 -12.01 15.70
C PRO A 109 -0.52 -11.28 16.44
N PRO A 110 -0.83 -10.43 17.44
CA PRO A 110 0.17 -9.58 18.11
C PRO A 110 1.36 -10.33 18.73
N ARG A 111 1.17 -11.60 19.10
CA ARG A 111 2.22 -12.44 19.70
C ARG A 111 3.21 -13.00 18.68
N HIS A 112 2.90 -12.97 17.38
CA HIS A 112 3.74 -13.56 16.36
C HIS A 112 4.92 -12.65 15.99
N ILE A 113 6.11 -13.23 15.77
CA ILE A 113 7.33 -12.47 15.46
C ILE A 113 7.18 -11.57 14.22
N ALA A 114 6.45 -12.03 13.20
CA ALA A 114 6.20 -11.25 11.99
C ALA A 114 5.41 -9.94 12.27
N HIS A 115 4.54 -9.94 13.28
CA HIS A 115 3.84 -8.72 13.71
C HIS A 115 4.85 -7.68 14.24
N ARG A 116 5.76 -8.11 15.11
CA ARG A 116 6.81 -7.25 15.68
C ARG A 116 7.77 -6.73 14.61
N ILE A 117 8.17 -7.60 13.66
CA ILE A 117 9.03 -7.21 12.54
C ILE A 117 8.36 -6.16 11.66
N GLY A 118 7.07 -6.34 11.32
CA GLY A 118 6.34 -5.35 10.51
C GLY A 118 6.21 -4.00 11.21
N LEU A 119 5.94 -3.99 12.52
CA LEU A 119 5.90 -2.76 13.31
C LEU A 119 7.28 -2.07 13.41
N ALA A 120 8.33 -2.85 13.68
CA ALA A 120 9.70 -2.34 13.71
C ALA A 120 10.11 -1.76 12.35
N SER A 121 9.72 -2.41 11.25
CA SER A 121 9.96 -1.93 9.89
C SER A 121 9.26 -0.59 9.64
N ALA A 122 8.01 -0.42 10.09
CA ALA A 122 7.28 0.84 9.97
C ALA A 122 8.00 1.99 10.71
N ILE A 123 8.53 1.72 11.91
CA ILE A 123 9.30 2.70 12.70
C ILE A 123 10.60 3.07 11.96
N ILE A 124 11.35 2.07 11.48
CA ILE A 124 12.58 2.28 10.72
C ILE A 124 12.31 3.10 9.45
N PHE A 125 11.22 2.81 8.74
CA PHE A 125 10.82 3.57 7.54
C PHE A 125 10.43 5.00 7.88
N ALA A 126 9.78 5.26 9.00
CA ALA A 126 9.51 6.61 9.47
C ALA A 126 10.82 7.38 9.77
N CYS A 127 11.82 6.72 10.37
CA CYS A 127 13.14 7.31 10.59
C CYS A 127 13.85 7.65 9.27
N PHE A 128 13.85 6.72 8.30
CA PHE A 128 14.42 6.98 6.96
C PHE A 128 13.70 8.13 6.24
N PHE A 129 12.37 8.18 6.34
CA PHE A 129 11.58 9.27 5.79
C PHE A 129 11.99 10.63 6.38
N ILE A 130 12.06 10.74 7.72
CA ILE A 130 12.45 11.99 8.39
C ILE A 130 13.87 12.39 8.00
N ALA A 131 14.81 11.45 7.97
CA ALA A 131 16.20 11.71 7.57
C ALA A 131 16.29 12.21 6.12
N LEU A 132 15.59 11.57 5.19
CA LEU A 132 15.55 11.99 3.78
C LEU A 132 14.88 13.33 3.57
N LEU A 133 13.74 13.55 4.25
CA LEU A 133 13.02 14.82 4.15
C LEU A 133 13.90 15.96 4.68
N THR A 134 14.58 15.74 5.80
CA THR A 134 15.51 16.70 6.38
C THR A 134 16.67 16.98 5.44
N ALA A 135 17.30 15.94 4.87
CA ALA A 135 18.38 16.10 3.90
C ALA A 135 17.95 16.93 2.69
N VAL A 136 16.80 16.61 2.09
CA VAL A 136 16.26 17.35 0.95
C VAL A 136 15.96 18.80 1.31
N VAL A 137 15.35 19.06 2.47
CA VAL A 137 15.05 20.42 2.94
C VAL A 137 16.33 21.23 3.13
N VAL A 138 17.33 20.67 3.82
CA VAL A 138 18.59 21.36 4.11
C VAL A 138 19.41 21.61 2.85
N GLU A 139 19.47 20.65 1.94
CA GLU A 139 20.28 20.75 0.72
C GLU A 139 19.69 21.74 -0.30
N CYS A 140 18.37 21.85 -0.35
CA CYS A 140 17.69 22.66 -1.35
C CYS A 140 17.12 23.98 -0.81
N ALA A 141 17.18 24.24 0.50
CA ALA A 141 16.83 25.54 1.05
C ALA A 141 17.72 26.69 0.54
N PRO A 142 19.06 26.55 0.41
CA PRO A 142 19.92 27.63 -0.05
C PRO A 142 19.61 28.04 -1.50
N ALA A 143 19.64 29.34 -1.78
CA ALA A 143 19.47 29.84 -3.15
C ALA A 143 20.58 29.36 -4.10
N SER A 144 21.79 29.15 -3.57
CA SER A 144 22.96 28.63 -4.30
C SER A 144 22.79 27.19 -4.79
N SER A 145 21.92 26.39 -4.15
CA SER A 145 21.66 25.01 -4.55
C SER A 145 20.79 24.90 -5.80
N TRP A 146 20.26 26.01 -6.32
CA TRP A 146 19.42 26.03 -7.51
C TRP A 146 20.18 26.55 -8.70
N GLY A 147 20.19 25.78 -9.79
CA GLY A 147 20.74 26.24 -11.06
C GLY A 147 20.23 25.43 -12.23
N PRO A 148 20.57 25.85 -13.46
CA PRO A 148 20.21 25.11 -14.66
C PRO A 148 21.00 23.78 -14.69
N PRO A 149 20.34 22.65 -14.97
CA PRO A 149 21.06 21.40 -15.18
C PRO A 149 21.92 21.48 -16.44
N PRO A 150 23.03 20.70 -16.52
CA PRO A 150 23.89 20.69 -17.70
C PRO A 150 23.09 20.40 -18.97
N GLY A 151 23.16 21.29 -19.96
CA GLY A 151 22.48 21.11 -21.25
C GLY A 151 20.99 21.48 -21.27
N MET A 152 20.42 22.10 -20.22
CA MET A 152 19.08 22.70 -20.25
C MET A 152 19.11 24.22 -20.38
N ALA A 153 18.00 24.77 -20.90
CA ALA A 153 17.76 26.21 -20.95
C ALA A 153 17.74 26.83 -19.54
N LYS A 154 18.20 28.09 -19.42
CA LYS A 154 18.23 28.86 -18.16
C LYS A 154 16.86 29.01 -17.48
N GLU A 155 15.78 28.73 -18.19
CA GLU A 155 14.40 28.82 -17.72
C GLU A 155 13.96 27.64 -16.83
N LYS A 156 14.69 26.51 -16.86
CA LYS A 156 14.43 25.35 -16.00
C LYS A 156 15.57 25.19 -14.99
N VAL A 157 15.29 25.52 -13.73
CA VAL A 157 16.24 25.29 -12.63
C VAL A 157 15.84 24.05 -11.83
N VAL A 158 16.84 23.31 -11.37
CA VAL A 158 16.67 22.17 -10.47
C VAL A 158 17.51 22.38 -9.23
N CYS A 159 17.11 21.76 -8.13
CA CYS A 159 17.97 21.68 -6.95
C CYS A 159 19.09 20.65 -7.18
N PHE A 160 20.33 21.04 -6.93
CA PHE A 160 21.49 20.16 -6.94
C PHE A 160 21.56 19.38 -5.63
N ILE A 161 21.10 18.12 -5.69
CA ILE A 161 21.24 17.18 -4.58
C ILE A 161 22.62 16.51 -4.68
N PRO A 162 23.44 16.54 -3.62
CA PRO A 162 24.72 15.82 -3.56
C PRO A 162 24.57 14.35 -3.94
N LYS A 163 25.58 13.80 -4.63
CA LYS A 163 25.56 12.38 -5.06
C LYS A 163 25.37 11.44 -3.87
N SER A 164 25.97 11.74 -2.72
CA SER A 164 25.83 10.98 -1.48
C SER A 164 24.36 10.82 -1.06
N SER A 165 23.59 11.90 -1.07
CA SER A 165 22.19 11.93 -0.65
C SER A 165 21.29 11.21 -1.65
N VAL A 166 21.62 11.31 -2.95
CA VAL A 166 20.95 10.50 -3.97
C VAL A 166 21.21 9.00 -3.74
N TYR A 167 22.46 8.57 -3.55
CA TYR A 167 22.79 7.16 -3.29
C TYR A 167 22.14 6.65 -1.99
N TYR A 168 22.15 7.47 -0.94
CA TYR A 168 21.49 7.15 0.31
C TYR A 168 19.99 6.92 0.08
N SER A 169 19.32 7.86 -0.60
CA SER A 169 17.87 7.79 -0.86
C SER A 169 17.44 6.55 -1.65
N VAL A 170 18.24 6.20 -2.65
CA VAL A 170 18.06 5.01 -3.47
C VAL A 170 18.28 3.73 -2.66
N SER A 171 19.34 3.70 -1.84
CA SER A 171 19.70 2.53 -1.04
C SER A 171 18.66 2.21 0.02
N VAL A 172 18.19 3.24 0.75
CA VAL A 172 17.14 3.04 1.76
C VAL A 172 15.78 2.73 1.12
N GLY A 173 15.51 3.26 -0.07
CA GLY A 173 14.33 2.88 -0.86
C GLY A 173 14.34 1.41 -1.24
N LEU A 174 15.45 0.94 -1.83
CA LEU A 174 15.63 -0.46 -2.20
C LEU A 174 15.57 -1.38 -0.97
N LEU A 175 16.23 -1.00 0.13
CA LEU A 175 16.16 -1.75 1.38
C LEU A 175 14.73 -1.87 1.90
N ALA A 176 13.95 -0.79 1.86
CA ALA A 176 12.56 -0.82 2.28
C ALA A 176 11.72 -1.78 1.43
N ASP A 177 11.91 -1.76 0.12
CA ASP A 177 11.18 -2.65 -0.79
C ASP A 177 11.59 -4.12 -0.63
N VAL A 178 12.88 -4.39 -0.38
CA VAL A 178 13.39 -5.72 -0.03
C VAL A 178 12.74 -6.22 1.26
N VAL A 179 12.70 -5.39 2.33
CA VAL A 179 12.07 -5.76 3.59
C VAL A 179 10.58 -6.06 3.41
N LEU A 180 9.85 -5.19 2.69
CA LEU A 180 8.42 -5.38 2.41
C LEU A 180 8.13 -6.65 1.60
N THR A 181 9.05 -7.06 0.73
CA THR A 181 8.92 -8.27 -0.09
C THR A 181 9.39 -9.52 0.66
N ALA A 182 10.45 -9.42 1.46
CA ALA A 182 11.04 -10.55 2.16
C ALA A 182 10.14 -11.07 3.28
N ILE A 183 9.41 -10.20 3.99
CA ILE A 183 8.49 -10.60 5.08
C ILE A 183 7.46 -11.63 4.60
N PRO A 184 6.65 -11.38 3.55
CA PRO A 184 5.69 -12.37 3.07
C PRO A 184 6.35 -13.63 2.47
N VAL A 185 7.53 -13.52 1.84
CA VAL A 185 8.27 -14.69 1.30
C VAL A 185 8.77 -15.60 2.42
N TRP A 186 9.44 -15.02 3.41
CA TRP A 186 9.96 -15.75 4.57
C TRP A 186 8.83 -16.51 5.27
N LEU A 187 7.68 -15.87 5.41
CA LEU A 187 6.51 -16.46 6.01
C LEU A 187 5.91 -17.59 5.17
N LEU A 188 5.82 -17.43 3.85
CA LEU A 188 5.37 -18.48 2.92
C LEU A 188 6.26 -19.73 2.99
N TRP A 189 7.55 -19.56 3.30
CA TRP A 189 8.50 -20.67 3.45
C TRP A 189 8.44 -21.31 4.84
N ARG A 190 8.31 -20.53 5.91
CA ARG A 190 8.31 -21.02 7.29
C ARG A 190 7.01 -21.70 7.69
N LEU A 191 5.87 -21.16 7.26
CA LEU A 191 4.59 -21.76 7.59
C LEU A 191 4.26 -22.85 6.57
N LYS A 192 4.04 -24.09 7.01
CA LYS A 192 3.33 -25.13 6.22
C LYS A 192 1.86 -24.71 6.06
N THR A 193 1.64 -23.60 5.37
CA THR A 193 0.37 -22.89 5.36
C THR A 193 -0.60 -23.58 4.42
N SER A 194 -1.83 -23.78 4.90
CA SER A 194 -2.95 -24.25 4.08
C SER A 194 -3.17 -23.32 2.88
N ARG A 195 -3.75 -23.85 1.80
CA ARG A 195 -3.92 -23.14 0.52
C ARG A 195 -4.63 -21.78 0.65
N SER A 196 -5.43 -21.59 1.68
CA SER A 196 -6.16 -20.35 1.97
C SER A 196 -5.24 -19.20 2.36
N TYR A 197 -4.26 -19.43 3.26
CA TYR A 197 -3.32 -18.40 3.71
C TYR A 197 -2.38 -17.95 2.58
N ARG A 198 -1.95 -18.89 1.72
CA ARG A 198 -1.10 -18.58 0.58
C ARG A 198 -1.74 -17.58 -0.39
N ARG A 199 -3.06 -17.67 -0.60
CA ARG A 199 -3.81 -16.74 -1.47
C ARG A 199 -3.83 -15.31 -0.93
N LEU A 200 -3.75 -15.11 0.39
CA LEU A 200 -3.75 -13.78 1.00
C LEU A 200 -2.36 -13.13 0.96
N LEU A 201 -1.30 -13.94 1.04
CA LEU A 201 0.09 -13.47 1.03
C LEU A 201 0.62 -13.17 -0.39
N LEU A 202 0.11 -13.89 -1.40
CA LEU A 202 0.55 -13.73 -2.79
C LEU A 202 0.35 -12.30 -3.33
N PRO A 203 -0.78 -11.60 -3.13
CA PRO A 203 -0.93 -10.21 -3.53
C PRO A 203 0.11 -9.28 -2.88
N GLY A 204 0.47 -9.52 -1.61
CA GLY A 204 1.51 -8.74 -0.93
C GLY A 204 2.90 -8.92 -1.57
N LEU A 205 3.23 -10.16 -1.94
CA LEU A 205 4.45 -10.46 -2.68
C LEU A 205 4.47 -9.79 -4.06
N CYS A 206 3.37 -9.88 -4.81
CA CYS A 206 3.23 -9.20 -6.10
C CYS A 206 3.37 -7.67 -5.95
N ALA A 207 2.76 -7.09 -4.92
CA ALA A 207 2.89 -5.66 -4.63
C ALA A 207 4.35 -5.25 -4.42
N GLY A 208 5.11 -6.00 -3.62
CA GLY A 208 6.53 -5.72 -3.40
C GLY A 208 7.35 -5.74 -4.68
N ILE A 209 7.20 -6.79 -5.51
CA ILE A 209 7.92 -6.92 -6.79
C ILE A 209 7.57 -5.75 -7.73
N VAL A 210 6.28 -5.42 -7.87
CA VAL A 210 5.85 -4.34 -8.78
C VAL A 210 6.35 -2.98 -8.30
N ILE A 211 6.44 -2.73 -6.99
CA ILE A 211 7.02 -1.51 -6.43
C ILE A 211 8.53 -1.43 -6.72
N THR A 212 9.26 -2.54 -6.64
CA THR A 212 10.72 -2.51 -6.90
C THR A 212 11.09 -2.12 -8.34
N MET A 213 10.21 -2.37 -9.32
CA MET A 213 10.51 -2.15 -10.74
C MET A 213 10.84 -0.67 -11.06
N PRO A 214 9.99 0.32 -10.72
CA PRO A 214 10.32 1.74 -10.87
C PRO A 214 11.60 2.16 -10.12
N THR A 215 11.80 1.64 -8.90
CA THR A 215 12.99 1.96 -8.09
C THR A 215 14.26 1.47 -8.78
N VAL A 216 14.27 0.25 -9.33
CA VAL A 216 15.38 -0.28 -10.14
C VAL A 216 15.61 0.57 -11.39
N ALA A 217 14.55 0.98 -12.07
CA ALA A 217 14.67 1.88 -13.22
C ALA A 217 15.35 3.20 -12.80
N LEU A 218 14.97 3.81 -11.67
CA LEU A 218 15.64 5.00 -11.15
C LEU A 218 17.12 4.78 -10.88
N ILE A 219 17.51 3.62 -10.32
CA ILE A 219 18.92 3.26 -10.10
C ILE A 219 19.68 3.27 -11.42
N VAL A 220 19.15 2.59 -12.44
CA VAL A 220 19.77 2.50 -13.77
C VAL A 220 19.93 3.88 -14.38
N PHE A 221 18.87 4.69 -14.40
CA PHE A 221 18.93 6.05 -14.94
C PHE A 221 19.85 6.95 -14.13
N GLN A 222 19.96 6.74 -12.81
CA GLN A 222 20.88 7.49 -11.95
C GLN A 222 22.35 7.17 -12.28
N ALA A 223 22.66 5.92 -12.60
CA ALA A 223 24.01 5.45 -12.95
C ALA A 223 24.48 5.89 -14.35
N LEU A 224 23.58 6.33 -15.23
CA LEU A 224 23.94 6.80 -16.57
C LEU A 224 24.90 8.01 -16.54
N PRO A 225 25.83 8.12 -17.50
CA PRO A 225 26.81 9.20 -17.54
C PRO A 225 26.17 10.57 -17.81
N PRO A 226 26.82 11.69 -17.41
CA PRO A 226 26.29 13.04 -17.60
C PRO A 226 26.02 13.43 -19.05
N SER A 227 26.62 12.74 -20.03
CA SER A 227 26.39 12.95 -21.47
C SER A 227 24.95 12.68 -21.92
N TRP A 228 24.13 12.03 -21.08
CA TRP A 228 22.72 11.73 -21.34
C TRP A 228 21.78 12.83 -20.85
N GLU A 229 22.28 13.90 -20.24
CA GLU A 229 21.45 15.08 -19.95
C GLU A 229 21.10 15.80 -21.26
N PRO A 230 19.86 16.34 -21.41
CA PRO A 230 18.80 16.45 -20.39
C PRO A 230 17.85 15.24 -20.31
N MET A 231 17.98 14.25 -21.20
CA MET A 231 17.04 13.12 -21.30
C MET A 231 16.97 12.30 -20.01
N LYS A 232 18.11 12.16 -19.33
CA LYS A 232 18.22 11.48 -18.03
C LYS A 232 17.32 12.12 -16.96
N SER A 233 17.45 13.42 -16.72
CA SER A 233 16.68 14.11 -15.67
C SER A 233 15.17 14.14 -15.96
N GLU A 234 14.78 14.35 -17.23
CA GLU A 234 13.37 14.29 -17.62
C GLU A 234 12.77 12.89 -17.44
N THR A 235 13.51 11.84 -17.80
CA THR A 235 13.06 10.46 -17.65
C THR A 235 12.93 10.06 -16.17
N ARG A 236 13.89 10.47 -15.33
CA ARG A 236 13.80 10.24 -13.87
C ARG A 236 12.56 10.90 -13.27
N LEU A 237 12.29 12.14 -13.65
CA LEU A 237 11.08 12.84 -13.19
C LEU A 237 9.81 12.08 -13.57
N ARG A 238 9.76 11.54 -14.79
CA ARG A 238 8.63 10.72 -15.28
C ARG A 238 8.47 9.42 -14.49
N ILE A 239 9.58 8.72 -14.22
CA ILE A 239 9.58 7.49 -13.43
C ILE A 239 9.08 7.76 -12.00
N ASN A 240 9.46 8.86 -11.36
CA ASN A 240 8.97 9.21 -10.01
C ASN A 240 7.43 9.30 -9.94
N PHE A 241 6.76 9.84 -10.97
CA PHE A 241 5.29 9.86 -11.00
C PHE A 241 4.70 8.45 -11.10
N ILE A 242 5.31 7.59 -11.93
CA ILE A 242 4.89 6.19 -12.06
C ILE A 242 5.14 5.44 -10.76
N GLU A 243 6.30 5.62 -10.12
CA GLU A 243 6.65 4.98 -8.84
C GLU A 243 5.63 5.36 -7.78
N ALA A 244 5.36 6.66 -7.58
CA ALA A 244 4.38 7.11 -6.60
C ALA A 244 2.99 6.50 -6.83
N ALA A 245 2.46 6.57 -8.06
CA ALA A 245 1.14 6.04 -8.37
C ALA A 245 1.07 4.50 -8.23
N THR A 246 2.15 3.81 -8.61
CA THR A 246 2.27 2.35 -8.49
C THR A 246 2.32 1.95 -7.03
N SER A 247 3.15 2.61 -6.20
CA SER A 247 3.23 2.34 -4.77
C SER A 247 1.90 2.53 -4.06
N VAL A 248 1.14 3.57 -4.39
CA VAL A 248 -0.19 3.82 -3.81
C VAL A 248 -1.16 2.71 -4.23
N THR A 249 -1.17 2.35 -5.51
CA THR A 249 -2.02 1.25 -6.02
C THR A 249 -1.70 -0.07 -5.31
N MET A 250 -0.42 -0.41 -5.24
CA MET A 250 0.07 -1.66 -4.66
C MET A 250 -0.16 -1.72 -3.13
N CYS A 251 -0.06 -0.58 -2.44
CA CYS A 251 -0.43 -0.45 -1.04
C CYS A 251 -1.87 -0.91 -0.77
N ASN A 252 -2.77 -0.71 -1.73
CA ASN A 252 -4.18 -1.09 -1.61
C ASN A 252 -4.52 -2.45 -2.22
N LEU A 253 -3.54 -3.17 -2.76
CA LEU A 253 -3.77 -4.38 -3.56
C LEU A 253 -4.41 -5.50 -2.73
N VAL A 254 -3.93 -5.76 -1.50
CA VAL A 254 -4.45 -6.85 -0.64
C VAL A 254 -5.95 -6.67 -0.37
N VAL A 255 -6.38 -5.45 -0.05
CA VAL A 255 -7.78 -5.14 0.26
C VAL A 255 -8.65 -5.25 -1.00
N THR A 256 -8.14 -4.75 -2.12
CA THR A 256 -8.85 -4.75 -3.41
C THR A 256 -9.00 -6.17 -3.96
N VAL A 257 -7.94 -6.95 -3.98
CA VAL A 257 -7.96 -8.36 -4.45
C VAL A 257 -8.88 -9.19 -3.56
N THR A 258 -8.77 -9.07 -2.23
CA THR A 258 -9.66 -9.80 -1.31
C THR A 258 -11.13 -9.43 -1.53
N TYR A 259 -11.42 -8.18 -1.86
CA TYR A 259 -12.77 -7.75 -2.18
C TYR A 259 -13.29 -8.39 -3.46
N VAL A 260 -12.53 -8.26 -4.54
CA VAL A 260 -12.90 -8.78 -5.86
C VAL A 260 -13.09 -10.28 -5.80
N LEU A 261 -12.21 -11.00 -5.11
CA LEU A 261 -12.35 -12.44 -4.88
C LEU A 261 -13.64 -12.77 -4.13
N ARG A 262 -14.01 -12.01 -3.09
CA ARG A 262 -15.29 -12.22 -2.38
C ARG A 262 -16.51 -11.92 -3.23
N LEU A 263 -16.45 -10.92 -4.12
CA LEU A 263 -17.55 -10.63 -5.04
C LEU A 263 -17.72 -11.72 -6.11
N LEU A 264 -16.60 -12.22 -6.67
CA LEU A 264 -16.63 -13.22 -7.74
C LEU A 264 -16.96 -14.63 -7.22
N TYR A 265 -16.45 -15.00 -6.04
CA TYR A 265 -16.58 -16.36 -5.49
C TYR A 265 -17.54 -16.47 -4.31
N GLY A 266 -17.96 -15.37 -3.68
CA GLY A 266 -18.85 -15.38 -2.51
C GLY A 266 -20.22 -16.00 -2.79
N SER A 267 -20.73 -15.85 -4.00
CA SER A 267 -21.97 -16.49 -4.47
C SER A 267 -21.87 -18.01 -4.57
N SER A 268 -20.65 -18.57 -4.71
CA SER A 268 -20.43 -20.01 -4.84
C SER A 268 -20.21 -20.72 -3.49
N MET A 269 -19.65 -20.02 -2.51
CA MET A 269 -19.32 -20.59 -1.20
C MET A 269 -20.55 -20.78 -0.30
N GLN A 270 -21.62 -20.02 -0.55
CA GLN A 270 -22.89 -20.13 0.18
C GLN A 270 -23.82 -21.25 -0.34
N ARG A 271 -23.51 -21.85 -1.51
CA ARG A 271 -24.27 -22.97 -2.10
C ARG A 271 -23.76 -24.36 -1.70
N GLY A 272 -22.61 -24.45 -1.03
CA GLY A 272 -22.10 -25.69 -0.45
C GLY A 272 -22.64 -25.94 0.96
N GLY A 273 -23.96 -25.95 1.14
CA GLY A 273 -24.54 -26.51 2.35
C GLY A 273 -24.21 -28.00 2.43
N PRO A 274 -23.97 -28.58 3.62
CA PRO A 274 -23.76 -30.01 3.75
C PRO A 274 -24.94 -30.75 3.11
N PRO A 275 -24.71 -31.89 2.42
CA PRO A 275 -25.81 -32.69 1.92
C PRO A 275 -26.71 -33.01 3.12
N ALA A 276 -27.99 -32.64 3.02
CA ALA A 276 -29.00 -33.07 3.97
C ALA A 276 -29.03 -34.59 3.94
N THR A 277 -28.29 -35.22 4.86
CA THR A 277 -28.46 -36.63 5.19
C THR A 277 -29.88 -36.77 5.71
N THR A 278 -30.74 -37.20 4.81
CA THR A 278 -32.06 -37.73 5.11
C THR A 278 -31.83 -39.05 5.82
N GLU A 279 -31.53 -38.99 7.13
CA GLU A 279 -31.69 -40.14 8.01
C GLU A 279 -33.01 -39.98 8.77
N SER A 280 -34.06 -40.40 8.08
CA SER A 280 -35.28 -40.89 8.69
C SER A 280 -34.97 -42.18 9.46
N HIS A 281 -34.87 -42.10 10.78
CA HIS A 281 -35.10 -43.26 11.64
C HIS A 281 -36.03 -42.89 12.80
N SER A 282 -37.18 -43.57 12.76
CA SER A 282 -38.34 -43.48 13.63
C SER A 282 -38.09 -44.03 15.04
N LEU A 283 -38.76 -43.40 16.01
CA LEU A 283 -39.41 -43.98 17.20
C LEU A 283 -38.61 -44.93 18.11
N THR A 284 -38.34 -44.48 19.35
CA THR A 284 -38.91 -45.17 20.51
C THR A 284 -39.13 -44.20 21.69
N SER A 285 -40.41 -44.08 22.05
CA SER A 285 -40.94 -43.51 23.28
C SER A 285 -40.38 -44.24 24.51
N ILE A 286 -39.81 -43.50 25.47
CA ILE A 286 -39.81 -43.91 26.89
C ILE A 286 -40.25 -42.74 27.76
N HIS A 287 -41.37 -43.00 28.41
CA HIS A 287 -42.10 -42.22 29.38
C HIS A 287 -41.36 -42.18 30.73
N ARG A 288 -41.24 -41.01 31.37
CA ARG A 288 -41.10 -40.91 32.84
C ARG A 288 -41.64 -39.58 33.38
N PRO A 289 -42.48 -39.58 34.43
CA PRO A 289 -43.12 -38.37 34.94
C PRO A 289 -42.37 -37.74 36.14
N GLY A 290 -42.52 -36.42 36.25
CA GLY A 290 -42.79 -35.71 37.51
C GLY A 290 -41.61 -35.21 38.34
N ARG A 291 -41.42 -33.88 38.38
CA ARG A 291 -41.52 -33.09 39.62
C ARG A 291 -41.57 -31.57 39.36
N SER A 292 -42.55 -30.92 39.98
CA SER A 292 -42.78 -29.47 40.07
C SER A 292 -41.58 -28.70 40.64
N SER A 293 -41.39 -27.45 40.21
CA SER A 293 -41.69 -26.27 41.06
C SER A 293 -41.44 -24.92 40.35
N ALA A 294 -42.34 -23.98 40.65
CA ALA A 294 -42.17 -22.53 40.81
C ALA A 294 -41.91 -21.60 39.60
N ASN A 295 -43.01 -20.91 39.24
CA ASN A 295 -43.15 -19.51 38.82
C ASN A 295 -41.92 -18.59 38.92
N SER A 296 -41.70 -17.81 37.86
CA SER A 296 -41.58 -16.34 37.95
C SER A 296 -41.76 -15.69 36.58
N HIS A 297 -42.69 -14.73 36.53
CA HIS A 297 -42.99 -13.86 35.39
C HIS A 297 -41.85 -12.88 35.14
N SER A 298 -41.45 -12.71 33.88
CA SER A 298 -41.05 -11.40 33.36
C SER A 298 -41.38 -11.27 31.87
N ILE A 299 -42.09 -10.20 31.59
CA ILE A 299 -42.46 -9.69 30.27
C ILE A 299 -41.21 -9.07 29.64
N ILE A 300 -40.82 -9.50 28.43
CA ILE A 300 -39.93 -8.70 27.57
C ILE A 300 -40.50 -8.65 26.16
N SER A 301 -40.66 -7.40 25.73
CA SER A 301 -41.18 -6.94 24.45
C SER A 301 -40.19 -7.14 23.30
N PHE A 302 -40.77 -7.50 22.16
CA PHE A 302 -40.36 -7.28 20.78
C PHE A 302 -39.24 -6.25 20.55
N THR A 303 -38.11 -6.71 20.02
CA THR A 303 -37.47 -6.22 18.77
C THR A 303 -36.45 -7.26 18.30
N ASP A 304 -36.94 -8.25 17.55
CA ASP A 304 -36.11 -9.11 16.69
C ASP A 304 -35.77 -8.33 15.42
N ILE A 305 -34.51 -7.88 15.30
CA ILE A 305 -33.87 -7.61 14.02
C ILE A 305 -32.76 -8.63 13.88
N SER A 306 -33.06 -9.69 13.16
CA SER A 306 -32.13 -10.73 12.77
C SER A 306 -31.11 -10.14 11.79
N GLU A 307 -29.89 -9.88 12.25
CA GLU A 307 -28.74 -9.78 11.34
C GLU A 307 -28.30 -11.19 10.94
N PRO A 308 -28.27 -11.54 9.64
CA PRO A 308 -27.72 -12.82 9.22
C PRO A 308 -26.19 -12.77 9.23
N GLY A 309 -25.59 -13.62 10.05
CA GLY A 309 -24.32 -14.29 9.75
C GLY A 309 -23.07 -13.43 9.80
N GLY A 310 -22.71 -12.95 11.00
CA GLY A 310 -21.32 -12.66 11.31
C GLY A 310 -20.51 -13.96 11.34
N CYS A 311 -19.70 -14.23 10.31
CA CYS A 311 -18.62 -15.21 10.44
C CYS A 311 -17.66 -14.72 11.52
N SER A 312 -17.84 -15.25 12.73
CA SER A 312 -16.87 -15.23 13.83
C SER A 312 -15.56 -15.81 13.30
N TRP A 313 -14.53 -14.99 13.20
CA TRP A 313 -13.16 -15.45 12.97
C TRP A 313 -12.50 -15.86 14.29
N ASP A 314 -13.17 -15.69 15.42
CA ASP A 314 -12.56 -15.84 16.74
C ASP A 314 -12.55 -17.31 17.20
N ASP A 315 -13.43 -18.15 16.66
CA ASP A 315 -13.52 -19.56 17.07
C ASP A 315 -12.41 -20.44 16.46
N GLU A 316 -11.85 -20.10 15.30
CA GLU A 316 -10.78 -20.87 14.64
C GLU A 316 -9.38 -20.62 15.27
N TRP A 317 -9.23 -19.61 16.12
CA TRP A 317 -7.98 -19.35 16.86
C TRP A 317 -7.97 -19.92 18.28
N SER A 318 -9.12 -20.32 18.82
CA SER A 318 -9.21 -20.85 20.19
C SER A 318 -8.66 -22.27 20.33
N SER A 319 -8.50 -23.01 19.23
CA SER A 319 -7.91 -24.36 19.22
C SER A 319 -6.40 -24.38 18.92
N TYR A 320 -5.74 -23.22 18.87
CA TYR A 320 -4.32 -23.13 18.51
C TYR A 320 -3.45 -23.09 19.78
N ASP A 321 -2.98 -24.26 20.20
CA ASP A 321 -2.13 -24.45 21.37
C ASP A 321 -0.71 -23.87 21.13
N PRO A 322 -0.29 -22.80 21.82
CA PRO A 322 1.02 -22.16 21.64
C PRO A 322 2.21 -23.09 21.93
N ASP A 323 2.02 -24.10 22.78
CA ASP A 323 3.13 -24.92 23.30
C ASP A 323 3.67 -25.93 22.27
N THR A 324 2.87 -26.26 21.25
CA THR A 324 3.33 -27.12 20.14
C THR A 324 4.28 -26.42 19.18
N MET A 325 4.35 -25.09 19.16
CA MET A 325 5.23 -24.36 18.25
C MET A 325 6.66 -24.24 18.77
N GLU A 326 6.84 -24.19 20.10
CA GLU A 326 8.17 -24.08 20.73
C GLU A 326 9.01 -25.36 20.55
N GLN A 327 8.38 -26.53 20.42
CA GLN A 327 9.06 -27.79 20.10
C GLN A 327 9.50 -27.91 18.63
N SER A 328 8.98 -27.09 17.72
CA SER A 328 9.36 -27.11 16.31
C SER A 328 10.54 -26.18 15.96
N ILE A 329 10.96 -25.34 16.91
CA ILE A 329 12.06 -24.38 16.74
C ILE A 329 13.38 -24.91 17.35
N SER A 330 13.33 -25.99 18.14
CA SER A 330 14.47 -26.64 18.79
C SER A 330 15.00 -27.90 18.07
N ARG A 331 14.65 -28.10 16.78
CA ARG A 331 15.24 -29.13 15.92
C ARG A 331 15.78 -28.58 14.61
#